data_AF-A0A1E4GWA9-F1
#
_entry.id   AF-A0A1E4GWA9-F1
#
_cell.length_a   1.000
_cell.length_b   1.000
_cell.length_c   1.000
_cell.angle_alpha   90.00
_cell.angle_beta   90.00
_cell.angle_gamma   90.00
#
_symmetry.space_group_name_H-M   'P 1'
#
loop_
_entity.id
_entity.type
_entity.pdbx_description
1 polymer ?
#
loop_
_entity_poly.entity_id
_entity_poly.type
_entity_poly.pdbx_seq_one_letter_code
_entity_poly.pdbx_strand_id
1 'polypeptide(L)'
;MDAAAAAARTLQATTRRTRRAGHSVYVVLLKDPRRDDPWGLYVGQTSRDPDVRFDQHKAGYKASGAVRRFGVRLLPDLTAHLNPMRAWEALDLEAALAEALNAAGVPWVEGGH
;
A
#
# COMPACT_ATOMS: atom_id res chain seq x y z
N MET A 1 14.40 4.10 -0.68
CA MET A 1 13.10 4.54 -1.25
C MET A 1 13.09 4.42 -2.78
N ASP A 2 14.16 4.78 -3.47
CA ASP A 2 14.20 4.78 -4.95
C ASP A 2 13.92 3.42 -5.60
N ALA A 3 14.46 2.33 -5.04
CA ALA A 3 14.18 0.97 -5.51
C ALA A 3 12.70 0.59 -5.38
N ALA A 4 12.06 0.92 -4.25
CA ALA A 4 10.64 0.69 -4.02
C ALA A 4 9.77 1.49 -5.00
N ALA A 5 10.14 2.75 -5.26
CA ALA A 5 9.43 3.59 -6.22
C ALA A 5 9.62 3.11 -7.66
N ALA A 6 10.81 2.63 -8.02
CA ALA A 6 11.07 2.02 -9.32
C ALA A 6 10.24 0.73 -9.50
N ALA A 7 10.19 -0.12 -8.47
CA ALA A 7 9.39 -1.34 -8.49
C ALA A 7 7.89 -1.05 -8.63
N ALA A 8 7.35 -0.09 -7.88
CA ALA A 8 5.94 0.28 -8.00
C ALA A 8 5.58 0.84 -9.40
N ARG A 9 6.54 1.50 -10.08
CA ARG A 9 6.36 2.03 -11.44
C ARG A 9 6.34 0.97 -12.54
N THR A 10 6.71 -0.28 -12.25
CA THR A 10 6.57 -1.37 -13.24
C THR A 10 5.12 -1.82 -13.39
N LEU A 11 4.27 -1.52 -12.40
CA LEU A 11 2.86 -1.85 -12.39
C LEU A 11 2.02 -0.77 -13.06
N GLN A 12 0.92 -1.19 -13.70
CA GLN A 12 -0.05 -0.30 -14.34
C GLN A 12 -1.47 -0.76 -14.02
N ALA A 13 -2.35 0.20 -13.73
CA ALA A 13 -3.78 -0.05 -13.64
C ALA A 13 -4.44 0.17 -14.99
N THR A 14 -5.07 -0.86 -15.52
CA THR A 14 -5.76 -0.89 -16.81
C THR A 14 -7.17 -0.29 -16.72
N THR A 15 -7.80 -0.34 -15.55
CA THR A 15 -9.15 0.19 -15.34
C THR A 15 -9.18 1.59 -14.75
N ARG A 16 -8.02 2.25 -14.64
CA ARG A 16 -7.92 3.62 -14.17
C ARG A 16 -8.77 4.56 -15.03
N ARG A 17 -9.51 5.49 -14.38
CA ARG A 17 -10.44 6.44 -15.04
C ARG A 17 -11.62 5.79 -15.80
N THR A 18 -11.84 4.48 -15.66
CA THR A 18 -13.04 3.84 -16.22
C THR A 18 -14.27 4.08 -15.34
N ARG A 19 -15.47 3.82 -15.88
CA ARG A 19 -16.68 3.78 -15.04
C ARG A 19 -16.52 2.74 -13.93
N ARG A 20 -16.93 3.12 -12.71
CA ARG A 20 -16.82 2.34 -11.46
C ARG A 20 -15.38 2.16 -10.95
N ALA A 21 -14.42 2.95 -11.44
CA ALA A 21 -13.12 3.07 -10.79
C ALA A 21 -13.29 3.85 -9.47
N GLY A 22 -13.21 3.14 -8.35
CA GLY A 22 -13.47 3.70 -7.01
C GLY A 22 -12.68 3.01 -5.90
N HIS A 23 -11.81 2.06 -6.24
CA HIS A 23 -10.86 1.47 -5.31
C HIS A 23 -9.46 2.02 -5.54
N SER A 24 -8.67 2.06 -4.48
CA SER A 24 -7.28 2.49 -4.51
C SER A 24 -6.41 1.49 -3.76
N VAL A 25 -5.19 1.28 -4.26
CA VAL A 25 -4.11 0.66 -3.49
C VAL A 25 -3.30 1.76 -2.79
N TYR A 26 -2.81 1.50 -1.59
CA TYR A 26 -2.03 2.46 -0.82
C TYR A 26 -0.88 1.76 -0.11
N VAL A 27 0.17 2.55 0.14
CA VAL A 27 1.34 2.10 0.89
C VAL A 27 1.51 2.97 2.12
N VAL A 28 1.73 2.34 3.27
CA VAL A 28 2.07 3.00 4.53
C VAL A 28 3.52 2.69 4.89
N LEU A 29 4.28 3.72 5.26
CA LEU A 29 5.59 3.55 5.88
C LEU A 29 5.42 3.02 7.31
N LEU A 30 6.07 1.89 7.60
CA LEU A 30 6.10 1.29 8.93
C LEU A 30 7.45 1.57 9.61
N LYS A 31 7.42 1.72 10.93
CA LYS A 31 8.64 1.77 11.76
C LYS A 31 8.48 0.96 13.05
N ASP A 32 9.29 -0.08 13.22
CA ASP A 32 9.40 -0.85 14.46
C ASP A 32 10.85 -0.84 14.98
N PRO A 33 11.17 -0.05 16.02
CA PRO A 33 12.55 0.09 16.50
C PRO A 33 13.13 -1.18 17.14
N ARG A 34 12.34 -2.25 17.25
CA ARG A 34 12.77 -3.54 17.81
C ARG A 34 13.31 -4.49 16.74
N ARG A 35 13.20 -4.14 15.46
CA ARG A 35 13.76 -4.89 14.33
C ARG A 35 15.18 -4.40 14.03
N ASP A 36 16.02 -5.28 13.50
CA ASP A 36 17.37 -4.93 13.05
C ASP A 36 17.35 -3.88 11.93
N ASP A 37 16.45 -4.06 10.94
CA ASP A 37 16.03 -2.98 10.05
C ASP A 37 14.65 -2.46 10.51
N PRO A 38 14.59 -1.23 11.05
CA PRO A 38 13.37 -0.73 11.67
C PRO A 38 12.31 -0.31 10.66
N TRP A 39 12.63 -0.18 9.37
CA TRP A 39 11.70 0.34 8.37
C TRP A 39 11.02 -0.79 7.59
N GLY A 40 9.76 -0.55 7.21
CA GLY A 40 9.00 -1.47 6.36
C GLY A 40 7.87 -0.77 5.64
N LEU A 41 7.15 -1.52 4.81
CA LEU A 41 6.02 -1.03 4.06
C LEU A 41 4.81 -1.93 4.30
N TYR A 42 3.64 -1.33 4.49
CA TYR A 42 2.37 -2.04 4.43
C TYR A 42 1.66 -1.69 3.13
N VAL A 43 1.20 -2.71 2.40
CA VAL A 43 0.39 -2.56 1.19
C VAL A 43 -1.06 -2.91 1.54
N GLY A 44 -1.98 -2.05 1.12
CA GLY A 44 -3.40 -2.22 1.35
C GLY A 44 -4.24 -1.75 0.16
N GLN A 45 -5.49 -2.20 0.09
CA GLN A 45 -6.52 -1.58 -0.75
C GLN A 45 -7.68 -0.98 0.04
N THR A 46 -8.42 -0.08 -0.61
CA THR A 46 -9.66 0.46 -0.05
C THR A 46 -10.62 0.99 -1.12
N SER A 47 -11.92 0.97 -0.83
CA SER A 47 -12.96 1.73 -1.55
C SER A 47 -13.18 3.15 -1.01
N ARG A 48 -12.42 3.54 0.01
CA ARG A 48 -12.45 4.87 0.63
C ARG A 48 -11.25 5.68 0.15
N ASP A 49 -11.20 6.93 0.55
CA ASP A 49 -9.98 7.71 0.48
C ASP A 49 -8.86 7.04 1.33
N PRO A 50 -7.63 6.88 0.81
CA PRO A 50 -6.51 6.30 1.55
C PRO A 50 -6.19 6.99 2.87
N ASP A 51 -6.31 8.32 2.95
CA ASP A 51 -6.07 9.08 4.19
C ASP A 51 -7.10 8.69 5.25
N VAL A 52 -8.38 8.66 4.87
CA VAL A 52 -9.46 8.18 5.77
C VAL A 52 -9.24 6.72 6.19
N ARG A 53 -8.76 5.87 5.28
CA ARG A 53 -8.48 4.47 5.60
C ARG A 53 -7.30 4.32 6.56
N PHE A 54 -6.27 5.17 6.41
CA PHE A 54 -5.14 5.23 7.32
C PHE A 54 -5.57 5.66 8.71
N ASP A 55 -6.39 6.71 8.82
CA ASP A 55 -6.96 7.16 10.10
C ASP A 55 -7.78 6.05 10.78
N GLN A 56 -8.58 5.30 10.02
CA GLN A 56 -9.30 4.13 10.52
C GLN A 56 -8.36 3.09 11.12
N HIS A 57 -7.23 2.79 10.44
CA HIS A 57 -6.22 1.89 10.99
C HIS A 57 -5.64 2.41 12.30
N LYS A 58 -5.31 3.71 12.37
CA LYS A 58 -4.74 4.33 13.58
C LYS A 58 -5.74 4.35 14.74
N ALA A 59 -7.03 4.50 14.45
CA ALA A 59 -8.12 4.43 15.43
C ALA A 59 -8.49 2.99 15.85
N GLY A 60 -7.92 1.96 15.22
CA GLY A 60 -8.24 0.55 15.50
C GLY A 60 -9.51 0.04 14.81
N TYR A 61 -10.13 0.82 13.93
CA TYR A 61 -11.31 0.39 13.19
C TYR A 61 -10.91 -0.43 11.96
N LYS A 62 -11.30 -1.71 11.93
CA LYS A 62 -10.93 -2.67 10.85
C LYS A 62 -9.43 -2.59 10.53
N ALA A 63 -8.62 -2.50 11.59
CA ALA A 63 -7.23 -2.13 11.48
C ALA A 63 -6.32 -3.34 11.25
N SER A 64 -5.29 -3.16 10.41
CA SER A 64 -4.11 -4.01 10.41
C SER A 64 -3.32 -3.75 11.67
N GLY A 65 -2.92 -4.81 12.37
CA GLY A 65 -2.10 -4.72 13.57
C GLY A 65 -0.77 -3.99 13.30
N ALA A 66 -0.18 -4.22 12.12
CA ALA A 66 1.06 -3.57 11.69
C ALA A 66 0.88 -2.06 11.51
N VAL A 67 -0.13 -1.62 10.74
CA VAL A 67 -0.40 -0.20 10.51
C VAL A 67 -0.80 0.52 11.79
N ARG A 68 -1.66 -0.11 12.61
CA ARG A 68 -2.09 0.49 13.88
C ARG A 68 -0.89 0.79 14.78
N ARG A 69 0.01 -0.19 14.95
CA ARG A 69 1.15 -0.10 15.87
C ARG A 69 2.33 0.67 15.30
N PHE A 70 2.65 0.47 14.03
CA PHE A 70 3.92 0.91 13.42
C PHE A 70 3.74 1.87 12.25
N GLY A 71 2.51 2.09 11.77
CA GLY A 71 2.23 3.00 10.66
C GLY A 71 2.59 4.45 11.01
N VAL A 72 3.46 5.04 10.18
CA VAL A 72 4.00 6.40 10.30
C VAL A 72 3.24 7.37 9.42
N ARG A 73 3.15 7.10 8.10
CA ARG A 73 2.48 7.94 7.10
C ARG A 73 2.20 7.18 5.81
N LEU A 74 1.30 7.70 4.99
CA LEU A 74 1.10 7.25 3.62
C LEU A 74 2.27 7.66 2.70
N LEU A 75 2.47 6.87 1.64
CA LEU A 75 3.46 7.08 0.59
C LEU A 75 2.76 7.15 -0.78
N PRO A 76 2.04 8.25 -1.09
CA PRO A 76 1.26 8.36 -2.32
C PRO A 76 2.12 8.27 -3.60
N ASP A 77 3.40 8.63 -3.53
CA ASP A 77 4.34 8.53 -4.65
C ASP A 77 4.51 7.09 -5.17
N LEU A 78 4.17 6.08 -4.37
CA LEU A 78 4.22 4.66 -4.76
C LEU A 78 2.94 4.17 -5.44
N THR A 79 1.81 4.87 -5.32
CA THR A 79 0.51 4.32 -5.77
C THR A 79 -0.38 5.30 -6.53
N ALA A 80 -0.11 6.61 -6.51
CA ALA A 80 -0.96 7.62 -7.14
C ALA A 80 -1.16 7.40 -8.65
N HIS A 81 -0.17 6.82 -9.34
CA HIS A 81 -0.27 6.50 -10.78
C HIS A 81 -1.19 5.32 -11.07
N LEU A 82 -1.45 4.46 -10.09
CA LEU A 82 -2.36 3.31 -10.20
C LEU A 82 -3.82 3.71 -9.94
N ASN A 83 -4.05 4.74 -9.11
CA ASN A 83 -5.37 5.00 -8.55
C ASN A 83 -6.23 6.04 -9.31
N PRO A 84 -7.57 5.98 -9.19
CA PRO A 84 -8.37 4.85 -8.70
C PRO A 84 -8.66 3.83 -9.81
N MET A 85 -8.98 2.59 -9.44
CA MET A 85 -9.27 1.46 -10.33
C MET A 85 -10.52 0.68 -9.86
N ARG A 86 -10.91 -0.36 -10.60
CA ARG A 86 -12.01 -1.26 -10.21
C ARG A 86 -11.60 -2.16 -9.05
N ALA A 87 -12.59 -2.60 -8.26
CA ALA A 87 -12.37 -3.40 -7.06
C ALA A 87 -11.54 -4.68 -7.30
N TRP A 88 -11.83 -5.42 -8.37
CA TRP A 88 -11.11 -6.65 -8.70
C TRP A 88 -9.64 -6.39 -9.02
N GLU A 89 -9.36 -5.35 -9.81
CA GLU A 89 -7.99 -4.98 -10.18
C GLU A 89 -7.20 -4.47 -8.98
N ALA A 90 -7.86 -3.82 -8.01
CA ALA A 90 -7.21 -3.38 -6.78
C ALA A 90 -6.72 -4.56 -5.92
N LEU A 91 -7.40 -5.71 -5.94
CA LEU A 91 -6.94 -6.92 -5.26
C LEU A 91 -5.69 -7.48 -5.96
N ASP A 92 -5.73 -7.58 -7.29
CA ASP A 92 -4.59 -8.08 -8.08
C ASP A 92 -3.35 -7.17 -7.91
N LEU A 93 -3.55 -5.85 -7.96
CA LEU A 93 -2.46 -4.88 -7.81
C LEU A 93 -1.96 -4.74 -6.36
N GLU A 94 -2.79 -4.99 -5.35
CA GLU A 94 -2.34 -5.04 -3.96
C GLU A 94 -1.32 -6.18 -3.76
N ALA A 95 -1.64 -7.38 -4.26
CA ALA A 95 -0.74 -8.54 -4.21
C ALA A 95 0.53 -8.30 -5.04
N ALA A 96 0.39 -7.87 -6.30
CA ALA A 96 1.53 -7.62 -7.18
C ALA A 96 2.47 -6.52 -6.65
N LEU A 97 1.93 -5.49 -6.01
CA LEU A 97 2.74 -4.44 -5.39
C LEU A 97 3.52 -4.95 -4.18
N ALA A 98 2.93 -5.78 -3.32
CA ALA A 98 3.64 -6.40 -2.22
C ALA A 98 4.80 -7.29 -2.71
N GLU A 99 4.55 -8.11 -3.74
CA GLU A 99 5.59 -8.93 -4.36
C GLU A 99 6.71 -8.10 -4.98
N ALA A 100 6.38 -7.05 -5.74
CA ALA A 100 7.37 -6.17 -6.36
C ALA A 100 8.25 -5.46 -5.33
N LEU A 101 7.69 -5.05 -4.19
CA LEU A 101 8.45 -4.44 -3.10
C LEU A 101 9.39 -5.44 -2.41
N ASN A 102 8.93 -6.67 -2.19
CA ASN A 102 9.78 -7.75 -1.68
C ASN A 102 10.95 -8.05 -2.64
N ALA A 103 10.66 -8.18 -3.93
CA ALA A 103 11.68 -8.42 -4.96
C ALA A 103 12.69 -7.26 -5.09
N ALA A 104 12.26 -6.04 -4.77
CA ALA A 104 13.13 -4.86 -4.72
C ALA A 104 13.99 -4.77 -3.45
N GLY A 105 13.93 -5.77 -2.57
CA GLY A 105 14.73 -5.84 -1.35
C GLY A 105 14.21 -4.98 -0.21
N VAL A 106 12.91 -4.66 -0.18
CA VAL A 106 12.31 -4.01 1.00
C VAL A 106 12.40 -4.97 2.19
N PRO A 107 13.02 -4.59 3.31
CA PRO A 107 13.37 -5.49 4.42
C PRO A 107 12.16 -6.04 5.18
N TRP A 108 11.02 -5.37 5.08
CA TRP A 108 9.77 -5.78 5.71
C TRP A 108 8.58 -5.27 4.89
N VAL A 109 7.81 -6.20 4.33
CA VAL A 109 6.56 -5.93 3.63
C VAL A 109 5.42 -6.68 4.32
N GLU A 110 4.31 -6.00 4.56
CA GLU A 110 3.07 -6.57 5.14
C GLU A 110 1.87 -6.25 4.23
N GLY A 111 0.84 -7.09 4.27
CA GLY A 111 -0.31 -6.97 3.36
C GLY A 111 -0.10 -7.74 2.06
N GLY A 112 -0.86 -7.40 1.02
CA GLY A 112 -0.75 -8.08 -0.29
C GLY A 112 -1.56 -9.38 -0.42
N HIS A 113 -2.57 -9.59 0.41
CA HIS A 113 -3.35 -10.83 0.55
C HIS A 113 -4.82 -10.57 0.85
#